data_AF-A0A2R5LEU2-F1
#
_entry.id   AF-A0A2R5LEU2-F1
#
_cell.length_a   1.000
_cell.length_b   1.000
_cell.length_c   1.000
_cell.angle_alpha   90.00
_cell.angle_beta   90.00
_cell.angle_gamma   90.00
#
_symmetry.space_group_name_H-M   'P 1'
#
loop_
_entity.id
_entity.type
_entity.pdbx_description
1 polymer ?
#
loop_
_entity_poly.entity_id
_entity_poly.type
_entity_poly.pdbx_seq_one_letter_code
_entity_poly.pdbx_strand_id
1 'polypeptide(L)'
;MANSTNGPVADSDIENAGSNEPLPKSETPEGSDNYASTWGFNLQQLYKMATTFLKEHEGKAFHTSYDDKLLLVAYTLQVAHGKYDEEKCPPLGYLDVIGRDRRQAWISLGNVDKETAMKQFIELLNQRCPLFRPFVEAHKRHMEENERRRKEEEERKKREEEEEKERQRLEEEQARIEQEKAKQLEQKRLIQEALNRQTYHQFKAYAEQQFPGNPEQQAVLIRQLQEQHYHQYMQQVLNQQKTGNNTQQQHPAMADTEEKKDTNSQTPTVNGDGETAGRKGDSSPEEESAEEDAHELPAIPTASMWTRKDIKEFKECIRKEGGDGIIKVGHGETVTVRVPTHVDGTCLFWEFATDSYDLGFGVYFDWTPNPGSQVSVHISESEDEEEDEEEERSGGSGDVESGAQPKGDATRPPPLSVVIPVYRRDCHEEVYAGSHLYPGQGAYLLKFDNSYSLWRSKTLYYRVYYTR
;
A
#
# COMPACT_ATOMS: atom_id res chain seq x y z
N MET A 1 -73.50 -21.25 35.67
CA MET A 1 -74.54 -22.24 35.32
C MET A 1 -74.35 -22.61 33.86
N ALA A 2 -74.33 -23.93 33.57
CA ALA A 2 -74.50 -24.61 32.27
C ALA A 2 -73.49 -24.28 31.14
N ASN A 3 -72.56 -25.20 30.82
CA ASN A 3 -72.68 -26.34 29.87
C ASN A 3 -72.66 -25.87 28.40
N SER A 4 -71.58 -26.12 27.65
CA SER A 4 -71.24 -27.40 26.97
C SER A 4 -72.20 -27.75 25.84
N THR A 5 -71.70 -27.76 24.60
CA THR A 5 -72.04 -28.77 23.58
C THR A 5 -71.03 -28.80 22.44
N ASN A 6 -70.54 -30.00 22.17
CA ASN A 6 -69.63 -30.44 21.11
C ASN A 6 -70.30 -30.58 19.74
N GLY A 7 -69.53 -30.30 18.68
CA GLY A 7 -69.43 -31.04 17.40
C GLY A 7 -70.63 -31.06 16.44
N PRO A 8 -70.50 -31.62 15.21
CA PRO A 8 -69.39 -32.43 14.69
C PRO A 8 -68.94 -32.14 13.23
N VAL A 9 -68.01 -32.99 12.80
CA VAL A 9 -67.24 -33.17 11.56
C VAL A 9 -68.07 -33.53 10.31
N ALA A 10 -67.62 -33.12 9.10
CA ALA A 10 -67.73 -33.91 7.86
C ALA A 10 -66.78 -33.41 6.74
N ASP A 11 -65.98 -34.33 6.22
CA ASP A 11 -65.16 -34.30 4.99
C ASP A 11 -65.99 -34.15 3.71
N SER A 12 -65.40 -33.54 2.67
CA SER A 12 -65.23 -34.18 1.35
C SER A 12 -64.53 -33.26 0.33
N ASP A 13 -63.48 -33.81 -0.28
CA ASP A 13 -62.67 -33.33 -1.41
C ASP A 13 -63.44 -32.87 -2.65
N ILE A 14 -63.01 -31.80 -3.35
CA ILE A 14 -62.99 -31.68 -4.83
C ILE A 14 -61.82 -30.79 -5.31
N GLU A 15 -60.86 -31.46 -5.97
CA GLU A 15 -60.10 -31.13 -7.18
C GLU A 15 -59.54 -29.71 -7.49
N ASN A 16 -58.21 -29.76 -7.59
CA ASN A 16 -57.20 -28.94 -8.24
C ASN A 16 -57.57 -28.37 -9.65
N ALA A 17 -57.42 -27.05 -9.82
CA ALA A 17 -57.15 -26.43 -11.12
C ALA A 17 -56.17 -25.26 -10.95
N GLY A 18 -54.95 -25.47 -11.40
CA GLY A 18 -53.84 -24.53 -11.27
C GLY A 18 -54.01 -23.26 -12.09
N SER A 19 -53.58 -22.15 -11.50
CA SER A 19 -53.09 -20.98 -12.24
C SER A 19 -51.91 -20.40 -11.45
N ASN A 20 -50.73 -20.54 -12.05
CA ASN A 20 -49.49 -19.92 -11.61
C ASN A 20 -49.62 -18.40 -11.76
N GLU A 21 -49.67 -17.68 -10.64
CA GLU A 21 -49.30 -16.27 -10.57
C GLU A 21 -48.35 -16.08 -9.37
N PRO A 22 -47.10 -15.65 -9.57
CA PRO A 22 -46.19 -15.40 -8.46
C PRO A 22 -46.60 -14.09 -7.76
N LEU A 23 -46.95 -14.21 -6.49
CA LEU A 23 -47.02 -13.08 -5.55
C LEU A 23 -45.68 -12.31 -5.56
N PRO A 24 -45.71 -10.96 -5.57
CA PRO A 24 -44.48 -10.18 -5.52
C PRO A 24 -43.81 -10.38 -4.15
N LYS A 25 -42.59 -10.92 -4.19
CA LYS A 25 -41.70 -10.96 -3.03
C LYS A 25 -41.39 -9.53 -2.63
N SER A 26 -41.77 -9.16 -1.42
CA SER A 26 -41.27 -7.96 -0.75
C SER A 26 -39.79 -8.15 -0.47
N GLU A 27 -38.94 -7.67 -1.37
CA GLU A 27 -37.54 -7.41 -1.07
C GLU A 27 -37.49 -6.11 -0.26
N THR A 28 -37.25 -6.23 1.05
CA THR A 28 -36.86 -5.11 1.90
C THR A 28 -35.36 -4.88 1.74
N PRO A 29 -34.91 -3.69 1.26
CA PRO A 29 -33.51 -3.31 1.29
C PRO A 29 -33.21 -2.69 2.66
N GLU A 30 -33.16 -3.49 3.72
CA GLU A 30 -32.86 -3.01 5.08
C GLU A 30 -31.52 -3.58 5.55
N GLY A 31 -30.41 -2.85 5.32
CA GLY A 31 -29.13 -3.23 5.92
C GLY A 31 -27.94 -2.32 5.63
N SER A 32 -27.81 -1.79 4.41
CA SER A 32 -26.62 -1.03 4.01
C SER A 32 -26.73 0.48 4.29
N ASP A 33 -27.93 1.07 4.27
CA ASP A 33 -28.12 2.53 4.39
C ASP A 33 -28.08 3.06 5.84
N ASN A 34 -28.22 2.19 6.84
CA ASN A 34 -28.31 2.62 8.25
C ASN A 34 -26.96 3.10 8.81
N TYR A 35 -25.85 2.46 8.43
CA TYR A 35 -24.52 2.83 8.92
C TYR A 35 -24.03 4.16 8.34
N ALA A 36 -24.26 4.40 7.04
CA ALA A 36 -23.92 5.67 6.41
C ALA A 36 -24.65 6.84 7.08
N SER A 37 -25.92 6.64 7.43
CA SER A 37 -26.72 7.66 8.12
C SER A 37 -26.27 7.89 9.57
N THR A 38 -25.94 6.83 10.31
CA THR A 38 -25.63 6.90 11.75
C THR A 38 -24.18 7.30 12.04
N TRP A 39 -23.25 6.80 11.24
CA TRP A 39 -21.80 6.96 11.44
C TRP A 39 -21.14 7.85 10.40
N GLY A 40 -21.81 8.13 9.27
CA GLY A 40 -21.24 8.88 8.16
C GLY A 40 -20.36 8.05 7.23
N PHE A 41 -20.25 6.75 7.46
CA PHE A 41 -19.44 5.82 6.68
C PHE A 41 -20.22 4.54 6.42
N ASN A 42 -19.97 3.90 5.28
CA ASN A 42 -20.51 2.57 5.06
C ASN A 42 -19.86 1.54 6.01
N LEU A 43 -20.46 0.34 6.12
CA LEU A 43 -20.03 -0.68 7.07
C LEU A 43 -18.55 -1.09 6.90
N GLN A 44 -18.09 -1.24 5.65
CA GLN A 44 -16.71 -1.65 5.37
C GLN A 44 -15.70 -0.56 5.75
N GLN A 45 -15.98 0.70 5.40
CA GLN A 45 -15.16 1.84 5.79
C GLN A 45 -15.08 1.97 7.31
N LEU A 46 -16.23 1.86 7.99
CA LEU A 46 -16.28 1.94 9.44
C LEU A 46 -15.53 0.78 10.11
N TYR A 47 -15.64 -0.43 9.56
CA TYR A 47 -14.89 -1.59 10.05
C TYR A 47 -13.38 -1.39 9.90
N LYS A 48 -12.90 -0.89 8.74
CA LYS A 48 -11.48 -0.56 8.53
C LYS A 48 -10.98 0.51 9.50
N MET A 49 -11.80 1.53 9.78
CA MET A 49 -11.49 2.55 10.79
C MET A 49 -11.45 1.93 12.20
N ALA A 50 -12.38 1.03 12.51
CA ALA A 50 -12.47 0.34 13.81
C ALA A 50 -11.25 -0.56 14.06
N THR A 51 -10.83 -1.36 13.07
CA THR A 51 -9.64 -2.20 13.19
C THR A 51 -8.38 -1.35 13.35
N THR A 52 -8.22 -0.30 12.55
CA THR A 52 -7.08 0.64 12.67
C THR A 52 -7.05 1.30 14.05
N PHE A 53 -8.18 1.81 14.51
CA PHE A 53 -8.31 2.44 15.83
C PHE A 53 -7.94 1.46 16.96
N LEU A 54 -8.44 0.22 16.90
CA LEU A 54 -8.10 -0.80 17.88
C LEU A 54 -6.58 -1.09 17.88
N LYS A 55 -5.96 -1.28 16.71
CA LYS A 55 -4.51 -1.54 16.57
C LYS A 55 -3.65 -0.41 17.17
N GLU A 56 -4.04 0.84 16.96
CA GLU A 56 -3.24 2.01 17.37
C GLU A 56 -3.40 2.37 18.86
N HIS A 57 -4.61 2.19 19.40
CA HIS A 57 -5.00 2.73 20.71
C HIS A 57 -5.14 1.68 21.81
N GLU A 58 -5.23 0.39 21.48
CA GLU A 58 -5.26 -0.69 22.46
C GLU A 58 -3.91 -0.80 23.20
N GLY A 59 -3.99 -0.86 24.53
CA GLY A 59 -2.82 -0.81 25.43
C GLY A 59 -2.24 0.59 25.66
N LYS A 60 -2.77 1.64 25.00
CA LYS A 60 -2.36 3.04 25.21
C LYS A 60 -3.50 3.87 25.79
N ALA A 61 -4.60 3.98 25.06
CA ALA A 61 -5.75 4.81 25.44
C ALA A 61 -6.82 4.01 26.18
N PHE A 62 -6.90 2.70 25.94
CA PHE A 62 -7.83 1.80 26.62
C PHE A 62 -7.29 0.37 26.64
N HIS A 63 -7.86 -0.45 27.52
CA HIS A 63 -7.57 -1.88 27.63
C HIS A 63 -8.87 -2.66 27.54
N THR A 64 -8.93 -3.65 26.65
CA THR A 64 -10.03 -4.60 26.55
C THR A 64 -9.78 -5.80 27.48
N SER A 65 -10.86 -6.42 27.97
CA SER A 65 -10.73 -7.67 28.73
C SER A 65 -10.19 -8.79 27.86
N TYR A 66 -9.64 -9.85 28.46
CA TYR A 66 -9.15 -11.00 27.71
C TYR A 66 -10.26 -11.63 26.84
N ASP A 67 -11.45 -11.82 27.39
CA ASP A 67 -12.58 -12.39 26.64
C ASP A 67 -13.01 -11.49 25.47
N ASP A 68 -13.06 -10.16 25.68
CA ASP A 68 -13.38 -9.22 24.60
C ASP A 68 -12.30 -9.25 23.50
N LYS A 69 -11.03 -9.44 23.86
CA LYS A 69 -9.94 -9.59 22.91
C LYS A 69 -10.11 -10.82 22.05
N LEU A 70 -10.38 -11.98 22.67
CA LEU A 70 -10.66 -13.21 21.94
C LEU A 70 -11.83 -13.03 20.98
N LEU A 71 -12.88 -12.35 21.41
CA LEU A 71 -14.06 -12.12 20.59
C LEU A 71 -13.81 -11.14 19.43
N LEU A 72 -13.05 -10.06 19.66
CA LEU A 72 -12.63 -9.14 18.60
C LEU A 72 -11.76 -9.86 17.54
N VAL A 73 -10.83 -10.70 17.97
CA VAL A 73 -10.01 -11.55 17.07
C VAL A 73 -10.89 -12.52 16.30
N ALA A 74 -11.81 -13.21 16.98
CA ALA A 74 -12.74 -14.14 16.36
C ALA A 74 -13.58 -13.45 15.27
N TYR A 75 -14.08 -12.23 15.51
CA TYR A 75 -14.78 -11.47 14.47
C TYR A 75 -13.86 -11.10 13.31
N THR A 76 -12.61 -10.71 13.57
CA THR A 76 -11.65 -10.42 12.50
C THR A 76 -11.41 -11.65 11.62
N LEU A 77 -11.22 -12.82 12.23
CA LEU A 77 -11.07 -14.09 11.52
C LEU A 77 -12.34 -14.46 10.74
N GLN A 78 -13.52 -14.27 11.32
CA GLN A 78 -14.79 -14.50 10.64
C GLN A 78 -14.98 -13.58 9.42
N VAL A 79 -14.50 -12.34 9.50
CA VAL A 79 -14.56 -11.37 8.39
C VAL A 79 -13.60 -11.73 7.26
N ALA A 80 -12.41 -12.22 7.60
CA ALA A 80 -11.35 -12.58 6.66
C ALA A 80 -11.61 -13.94 6.00
N HIS A 81 -11.81 -14.97 6.83
CA HIS A 81 -11.80 -16.38 6.44
C HIS A 81 -13.19 -17.01 6.44
N GLY A 82 -14.19 -16.34 7.04
CA GLY A 82 -15.52 -16.91 7.22
C GLY A 82 -15.58 -17.88 8.39
N LYS A 83 -16.43 -18.90 8.27
CA LYS A 83 -16.56 -19.94 9.30
C LYS A 83 -15.24 -20.71 9.46
N TYR A 84 -14.88 -21.00 10.70
CA TYR A 84 -13.76 -21.89 11.04
C TYR A 84 -13.79 -23.20 10.24
N ASP A 85 -12.65 -23.52 9.63
CA ASP A 85 -12.41 -24.72 8.85
C ASP A 85 -11.16 -25.42 9.39
N GLU A 86 -11.34 -26.64 9.92
CA GLU A 86 -10.27 -27.39 10.57
C GLU A 86 -9.17 -27.81 9.59
N GLU A 87 -9.50 -28.05 8.32
CA GLU A 87 -8.52 -28.51 7.32
C GLU A 87 -7.53 -27.41 6.93
N LYS A 88 -7.93 -26.13 7.09
CA LYS A 88 -7.10 -24.98 6.76
C LYS A 88 -6.26 -24.48 7.94
N CYS A 89 -6.49 -25.00 9.14
CA CYS A 89 -5.86 -24.50 10.34
C CYS A 89 -4.79 -25.50 10.84
N PRO A 90 -3.52 -25.06 11.02
CA PRO A 90 -2.48 -25.90 11.61
C PRO A 90 -2.90 -26.46 13.00
N PRO A 91 -2.39 -27.63 13.40
CA PRO A 91 -2.65 -28.16 14.73
C PRO A 91 -2.03 -27.26 15.79
N LEU A 92 -2.81 -26.94 16.83
CA LEU A 92 -2.31 -26.16 17.95
C LEU A 92 -1.28 -26.96 18.75
N GLY A 93 -0.21 -26.28 19.18
CA GLY A 93 0.75 -26.87 20.10
C GLY A 93 0.09 -27.20 21.44
N TYR A 94 0.53 -28.28 22.10
CA TYR A 94 -0.04 -28.74 23.36
C TYR A 94 -0.09 -27.65 24.45
N LEU A 95 0.90 -26.76 24.47
CA LEU A 95 1.05 -25.67 25.43
C LEU A 95 0.47 -24.33 24.95
N ASP A 96 -0.12 -24.27 23.75
CA ASP A 96 -0.71 -23.07 23.18
C ASP A 96 -2.12 -22.84 23.74
N VAL A 97 -2.18 -22.40 25.00
CA VAL A 97 -3.43 -22.13 25.71
C VAL A 97 -4.17 -20.94 25.08
N ILE A 98 -3.43 -19.90 24.68
CA ILE A 98 -4.01 -18.69 24.11
C ILE A 98 -4.55 -18.95 22.71
N GLY A 99 -3.80 -19.66 21.86
CA GLY A 99 -4.28 -20.07 20.53
C GLY A 99 -5.49 -20.99 20.62
N ARG A 100 -5.56 -21.85 21.65
CA ARG A 100 -6.76 -22.67 21.92
C ARG A 100 -7.98 -21.81 22.25
N ASP A 101 -7.84 -20.84 23.13
CA ASP A 101 -8.94 -19.95 23.51
C ASP A 101 -9.42 -19.11 22.31
N ARG A 102 -8.49 -18.60 21.50
CA ARG A 102 -8.79 -17.87 20.25
C ARG A 102 -9.57 -18.72 19.27
N ARG A 103 -9.06 -19.92 18.97
CA ARG A 103 -9.72 -20.88 18.08
C ARG A 103 -11.10 -21.23 18.58
N GLN A 104 -11.25 -21.46 19.89
CA GLN A 104 -12.54 -21.75 20.50
C GLN A 104 -13.51 -20.58 20.36
N ALA A 105 -13.04 -19.34 20.52
CA ALA A 105 -13.85 -18.15 20.29
C ALA A 105 -14.30 -18.04 18.83
N TRP A 106 -13.41 -18.30 17.86
CA TRP A 106 -13.78 -18.31 16.44
C TRP A 106 -14.78 -19.41 16.09
N ILE A 107 -14.56 -20.64 16.57
CA ILE A 107 -15.51 -21.76 16.43
C ILE A 107 -16.89 -21.38 17.00
N SER A 108 -16.93 -20.65 18.12
CA SER A 108 -18.19 -20.25 18.76
C SER A 108 -19.04 -19.29 17.93
N LEU A 109 -18.44 -18.56 16.97
CA LEU A 109 -19.18 -17.72 16.04
C LEU A 109 -19.98 -18.51 15.00
N GLY A 110 -19.60 -19.77 14.75
CA GLY A 110 -20.34 -20.66 13.84
C GLY A 110 -20.53 -20.06 12.43
N ASN A 111 -21.79 -19.93 12.00
CA ASN A 111 -22.13 -19.47 10.64
C ASN A 111 -22.42 -17.96 10.57
N VAL A 112 -21.89 -17.15 11.49
CA VAL A 112 -22.02 -15.69 11.41
C VAL A 112 -21.45 -15.20 10.08
N ASP A 113 -22.22 -14.46 9.30
CA ASP A 113 -21.77 -13.93 8.03
C ASP A 113 -20.82 -12.74 8.21
N LYS A 114 -20.08 -12.40 7.14
CA LYS A 114 -19.07 -11.34 7.14
C LYS A 114 -19.62 -9.98 7.58
N GLU A 115 -20.81 -9.58 7.12
CA GLU A 115 -21.38 -8.29 7.50
C GLU A 115 -21.77 -8.27 8.98
N THR A 116 -22.39 -9.35 9.45
CA THR A 116 -22.76 -9.48 10.86
C THR A 116 -21.53 -9.47 11.76
N ALA A 117 -20.44 -10.14 11.37
CA ALA A 117 -19.17 -10.10 12.11
C ALA A 117 -18.59 -8.67 12.18
N MET A 118 -18.60 -7.91 11.07
CA MET A 118 -18.18 -6.51 11.07
C MET A 118 -19.03 -5.66 12.02
N LYS A 119 -20.36 -5.82 11.98
CA LYS A 119 -21.30 -5.09 12.85
C LYS A 119 -21.04 -5.39 14.31
N GLN A 120 -20.88 -6.66 14.68
CA GLN A 120 -20.63 -7.08 16.05
C GLN A 120 -19.24 -6.62 16.54
N PHE A 121 -18.23 -6.62 15.67
CA PHE A 121 -16.90 -6.05 15.99
C PHE A 121 -17.01 -4.56 16.33
N ILE A 122 -17.65 -3.77 15.46
CA ILE A 122 -17.83 -2.33 15.64
C ILE A 122 -18.61 -2.04 16.93
N GLU A 123 -19.70 -2.78 17.17
CA GLU A 123 -20.54 -2.60 18.34
C GLU A 123 -19.77 -2.93 19.63
N LEU A 124 -19.04 -4.05 19.65
CA LEU A 124 -18.21 -4.42 20.78
C LEU A 124 -17.13 -3.37 21.06
N LEU A 125 -16.43 -2.90 20.02
CA LEU A 125 -15.42 -1.86 20.16
C LEU A 125 -16.03 -0.55 20.70
N ASN A 126 -17.17 -0.13 20.16
CA ASN A 126 -17.85 1.09 20.57
C ASN A 126 -18.34 1.00 22.03
N GLN A 127 -18.83 -0.16 22.47
CA GLN A 127 -19.24 -0.39 23.85
C GLN A 127 -18.06 -0.37 24.82
N ARG A 128 -16.91 -0.94 24.45
CA ARG A 128 -15.72 -1.03 25.32
C ARG A 128 -14.86 0.23 25.27
N CYS A 129 -14.93 1.01 24.20
CA CYS A 129 -14.17 2.25 24.04
C CYS A 129 -15.08 3.42 23.63
N PRO A 130 -15.56 4.22 24.59
CA PRO A 130 -16.39 5.40 24.33
C PRO A 130 -15.72 6.47 23.46
N LEU A 131 -14.39 6.43 23.30
CA LEU A 131 -13.63 7.35 22.45
C LEU A 131 -13.70 7.01 20.96
N PHE A 132 -14.13 5.80 20.61
CA PHE A 132 -14.20 5.38 19.21
C PHE A 132 -15.20 6.22 18.41
N ARG A 133 -16.40 6.49 18.95
CA ARG A 133 -17.40 7.31 18.26
C ARG A 133 -16.94 8.75 18.03
N PRO A 134 -16.43 9.49 19.04
CA PRO A 134 -15.80 10.79 18.83
C PRO A 134 -14.66 10.77 17.80
N PHE A 135 -13.84 9.71 17.76
CA PHE A 135 -12.78 9.55 16.77
C PHE A 135 -13.35 9.48 15.34
N VAL A 136 -14.39 8.67 15.11
CA VAL A 136 -15.03 8.56 13.79
C VAL A 136 -15.67 9.89 13.37
N GLU A 137 -16.34 10.59 14.30
CA GLU A 137 -16.93 11.91 14.03
C GLU A 137 -15.87 12.97 13.69
N ALA A 138 -14.73 12.98 14.40
CA ALA A 138 -13.62 13.87 14.10
C ALA A 138 -13.00 13.57 12.72
N HIS A 139 -12.82 12.29 12.40
CA HIS A 139 -12.29 11.86 11.11
C HIS A 139 -13.22 12.27 9.96
N LYS A 140 -14.54 12.13 10.13
CA LYS A 140 -15.54 12.62 9.18
C LYS A 140 -15.41 14.12 8.91
N ARG A 141 -15.37 14.93 9.97
CA ARG A 141 -15.24 16.40 9.83
C ARG A 141 -13.97 16.80 9.11
N HIS A 142 -12.85 16.13 9.42
CA HIS A 142 -11.57 16.38 8.76
C HIS A 142 -11.61 16.05 7.26
N MET A 143 -12.26 14.95 6.88
CA MET A 143 -12.44 14.58 5.47
C MET A 143 -13.31 15.60 4.72
N GLU A 144 -14.45 16.00 5.30
CA GLU A 144 -15.35 17.02 4.72
C GLU A 144 -14.66 18.38 4.57
N GLU A 145 -13.84 18.78 5.54
CA GLU A 145 -13.07 20.03 5.50
C GLU A 145 -11.99 19.99 4.42
N ASN A 146 -11.26 18.88 4.27
CA ASN A 146 -10.27 18.71 3.21
C ASN A 146 -10.91 18.73 1.82
N GLU A 147 -12.09 18.12 1.65
CA GLU A 147 -12.82 18.16 0.38
C GLU A 147 -13.29 19.59 0.06
N ARG A 148 -13.79 20.33 1.04
CA ARG A 148 -14.16 21.74 0.86
C ARG A 148 -12.94 22.58 0.45
N ARG A 149 -11.81 22.44 1.14
CA ARG A 149 -10.57 23.16 0.81
C ARG A 149 -10.10 22.86 -0.61
N ARG A 150 -10.19 21.60 -1.06
CA ARG A 150 -9.84 21.22 -2.43
C ARG A 150 -10.74 21.88 -3.47
N LYS A 151 -12.06 21.90 -3.24
CA LYS A 151 -13.01 22.58 -4.15
C LYS A 151 -12.76 24.08 -4.20
N GLU A 152 -12.51 24.72 -3.07
CA GLU A 152 -12.17 26.15 -3.00
C GLU A 152 -10.86 26.48 -3.74
N GLU A 153 -9.86 25.60 -3.65
CA GLU A 153 -8.58 25.76 -4.36
C GLU A 153 -8.72 25.53 -5.87
N GLU A 154 -9.50 24.53 -6.29
CA GLU A 154 -9.83 24.29 -7.69
C GLU A 154 -10.62 25.48 -8.29
N GLU A 155 -11.58 26.04 -7.56
CA GLU A 155 -12.31 27.24 -7.98
C GLU A 155 -11.40 28.47 -8.04
N ARG A 156 -10.52 28.67 -7.05
CA ARG A 156 -9.56 29.79 -7.04
C ARG A 156 -8.63 29.70 -8.25
N LYS A 157 -8.05 28.52 -8.51
CA LYS A 157 -7.17 28.30 -9.65
C LYS A 157 -7.89 28.56 -10.98
N LYS A 158 -9.15 28.12 -11.11
CA LYS A 158 -9.94 28.39 -12.31
C LYS A 158 -10.18 29.89 -12.52
N ARG A 159 -10.46 30.65 -11.45
CA ARG A 159 -10.60 32.12 -11.55
C ARG A 159 -9.28 32.79 -11.92
N GLU A 160 -8.17 32.38 -11.32
CA GLU A 160 -6.84 32.90 -11.65
C GLU A 160 -6.48 32.61 -13.13
N GLU A 161 -6.76 31.41 -13.63
CA GLU A 161 -6.56 31.06 -15.04
C GLU A 161 -7.48 31.87 -15.99
N GLU A 162 -8.71 32.16 -15.59
CA GLU A 162 -9.63 33.01 -16.36
C GLU A 162 -9.16 34.48 -16.38
N GLU A 163 -8.74 35.02 -15.24
CA GLU A 163 -8.18 36.38 -15.13
C GLU A 163 -6.86 36.54 -15.89
N GLU A 164 -5.99 35.53 -15.88
CA GLU A 164 -4.74 35.54 -16.64
C GLU A 164 -5.01 35.52 -18.15
N LYS A 165 -5.96 34.69 -18.61
CA LYS A 165 -6.38 34.67 -20.02
C LYS A 165 -6.97 36.01 -20.45
N GLU A 166 -7.77 36.65 -19.60
CA GLU A 166 -8.31 37.98 -19.90
C GLU A 166 -7.21 39.03 -19.99
N ARG A 167 -6.25 39.01 -19.05
CA ARG A 167 -5.09 39.91 -19.07
C ARG A 167 -4.25 39.73 -20.34
N GLN A 168 -3.96 38.49 -20.74
CA GLN A 168 -3.21 38.20 -21.96
C GLN A 168 -3.93 38.73 -23.21
N ARG A 169 -5.26 38.56 -23.30
CA ARG A 169 -6.06 39.12 -24.42
C ARG A 169 -6.00 40.64 -24.48
N LEU A 170 -6.10 41.31 -23.33
CA LEU A 170 -6.02 42.76 -23.24
C LEU A 170 -4.61 43.25 -23.63
N GLU A 171 -3.56 42.56 -23.21
CA GLU A 171 -2.17 42.89 -23.55
C GLU A 171 -1.89 42.69 -25.05
N GLU A 172 -2.36 41.58 -25.64
CA GLU A 172 -2.26 41.32 -27.08
C GLU A 172 -3.00 42.39 -27.90
N GLU A 173 -4.20 42.80 -27.47
CA GLU A 173 -4.97 43.85 -28.14
C GLU A 173 -4.25 45.21 -28.06
N GLN A 174 -3.72 45.57 -26.90
CA GLN A 174 -2.94 46.80 -26.72
C GLN A 174 -1.67 46.79 -27.58
N ALA A 175 -0.93 45.68 -27.60
CA ALA A 175 0.27 45.52 -28.41
C ALA A 175 -0.04 45.66 -29.91
N ARG A 176 -1.19 45.12 -30.37
CA ARG A 176 -1.63 45.29 -31.76
C ARG A 176 -1.90 46.77 -32.10
N ILE A 177 -2.60 47.49 -31.21
CA ILE A 177 -2.89 48.92 -31.39
C ILE A 177 -1.60 49.74 -31.41
N GLU A 178 -0.65 49.44 -30.53
CA GLU A 178 0.63 50.13 -30.48
C GLU A 178 1.48 49.85 -31.72
N GLN A 179 1.54 48.59 -32.17
CA GLN A 179 2.26 48.21 -33.38
C GLN A 179 1.66 48.90 -34.62
N GLU A 180 0.33 49.00 -34.71
CA GLU A 180 -0.33 49.71 -35.80
C GLU A 180 0.01 51.21 -35.78
N LYS A 181 -0.06 51.86 -34.60
CA LYS A 181 0.36 53.26 -34.44
C LYS A 181 1.83 53.48 -34.81
N ALA A 182 2.72 52.57 -34.42
CA ALA A 182 4.14 52.64 -34.74
C ALA A 182 4.38 52.53 -36.26
N LYS A 183 3.69 51.59 -36.93
CA LYS A 183 3.75 51.46 -38.40
C LYS A 183 3.23 52.72 -39.09
N GLN A 184 2.12 53.29 -38.64
CA GLN A 184 1.59 54.54 -39.18
C GLN A 184 2.55 55.72 -38.99
N LEU A 185 3.17 55.83 -37.82
CA LEU A 185 4.15 56.88 -37.52
C LEU A 185 5.41 56.74 -38.38
N GLU A 186 5.91 55.52 -38.55
CA GLU A 186 7.06 55.23 -39.40
C GLU A 186 6.77 55.53 -40.87
N GLN A 187 5.62 55.10 -41.38
CA GLN A 187 5.18 55.42 -42.73
C GLN A 187 5.08 56.93 -42.94
N LYS A 188 4.51 57.67 -41.98
CA LYS A 188 4.46 59.13 -42.00
C LYS A 188 5.87 59.75 -42.06
N ARG A 189 6.81 59.24 -41.25
CA ARG A 189 8.20 59.72 -41.24
C ARG A 189 8.89 59.50 -42.58
N LEU A 190 8.78 58.31 -43.15
CA LEU A 190 9.38 57.97 -44.45
C LEU A 190 8.85 58.86 -45.58
N ILE A 191 7.52 59.11 -45.62
CA ILE A 191 6.93 60.03 -46.59
C ILE A 191 7.48 61.44 -46.42
N GLN A 192 7.54 61.94 -45.18
CA GLN A 192 8.09 63.26 -44.89
C GLN A 192 9.56 63.37 -45.33
N GLU A 193 10.40 62.39 -44.99
CA GLU A 193 11.82 62.41 -45.35
C GLU A 193 12.03 62.38 -46.86
N ALA A 194 11.31 61.50 -47.58
CA ALA A 194 11.40 61.42 -49.03
C ALA A 194 10.98 62.73 -49.71
N LEU A 195 9.87 63.33 -49.26
CA LEU A 195 9.36 64.58 -49.78
C LEU A 195 10.29 65.76 -49.46
N ASN A 196 10.86 65.77 -48.26
CA ASN A 196 11.85 66.76 -47.84
C ASN A 196 13.11 66.66 -48.68
N ARG A 197 13.61 65.44 -48.95
CA ARG A 197 14.78 65.21 -49.80
C ARG A 197 14.56 65.70 -51.24
N GLN A 198 13.38 65.44 -51.79
CA GLN A 198 13.03 65.86 -53.15
C GLN A 198 12.98 67.39 -53.28
N THR A 199 12.43 68.07 -52.27
CA THR A 199 12.19 69.52 -52.32
C THR A 199 13.31 70.37 -51.71
N TYR A 200 14.27 69.74 -51.02
CA TYR A 200 15.30 70.42 -50.24
C TYR A 200 16.06 71.48 -51.03
N HIS A 201 16.56 71.13 -52.23
CA HIS A 201 17.35 72.07 -53.03
C HIS A 201 16.53 73.29 -53.48
N GLN A 202 15.26 73.08 -53.83
CA GLN A 202 14.37 74.15 -54.27
C GLN A 202 14.00 75.09 -53.12
N PHE A 203 13.68 74.53 -51.95
CA PHE A 203 13.38 75.33 -50.76
C PHE A 203 14.62 76.02 -50.18
N LYS A 204 15.79 75.38 -50.26
CA LYS A 204 17.05 75.98 -49.83
C LYS A 204 17.41 77.21 -50.67
N ALA A 205 17.34 77.11 -51.99
CA ALA A 205 17.61 78.25 -52.87
C ALA A 205 16.63 79.42 -52.62
N TYR A 206 15.35 79.10 -52.40
CA TYR A 206 14.35 80.11 -52.04
C TYR A 206 14.62 80.76 -50.69
N ALA A 207 15.00 79.97 -49.68
CA ALA A 207 15.31 80.49 -48.34
C ALA A 207 16.58 81.37 -48.33
N GLU A 208 17.61 80.99 -49.09
CA GLU A 208 18.83 81.79 -49.25
C GLU A 208 18.56 83.16 -49.89
N GLN A 209 17.58 83.23 -50.80
CA GLN A 209 17.17 84.49 -51.43
C GLN A 209 16.41 85.41 -50.46
N GLN A 210 15.57 84.84 -49.59
CA GLN A 210 14.75 85.63 -48.64
C GLN A 210 15.53 86.07 -47.41
N PHE A 211 16.45 85.23 -46.92
CA PHE A 211 17.24 85.50 -45.72
C PHE A 211 18.75 85.29 -45.94
N PRO A 212 19.43 86.14 -46.74
CA PRO A 212 20.87 85.99 -47.01
C PRO A 212 21.71 86.05 -45.72
N GLY A 213 22.61 85.08 -45.53
CA GLY A 213 23.56 85.06 -44.41
C GLY A 213 23.01 84.66 -43.03
N ASN A 214 21.72 84.29 -42.92
CA ASN A 214 21.13 83.84 -41.66
C ASN A 214 20.69 82.35 -41.74
N PRO A 215 21.55 81.39 -41.37
CA PRO A 215 21.27 79.96 -41.53
C PRO A 215 20.11 79.48 -40.65
N GLU A 216 19.91 80.08 -39.48
CA GLU A 216 18.85 79.68 -38.54
C GLU A 216 17.47 80.03 -39.10
N GLN A 217 17.29 81.24 -39.63
CA GLN A 217 16.04 81.67 -40.26
C GLN A 217 15.76 80.93 -41.57
N GLN A 218 16.79 80.61 -42.34
CA GLN A 218 16.68 79.76 -43.52
C GLN A 218 16.16 78.36 -43.16
N ALA A 219 16.71 77.73 -42.10
CA ALA A 219 16.29 76.41 -41.65
C ALA A 219 14.83 76.38 -41.17
N VAL A 220 14.40 77.40 -40.43
CA VAL A 220 12.98 77.54 -40.00
C VAL A 220 12.05 77.69 -41.20
N LEU A 221 12.41 78.52 -42.19
CA LEU A 221 11.58 78.71 -43.40
C LEU A 221 11.51 77.42 -44.24
N ILE A 222 12.63 76.73 -44.43
CA ILE A 222 12.66 75.45 -45.16
C ILE A 222 11.75 74.43 -44.48
N ARG A 223 11.80 74.33 -43.15
CA ARG A 223 10.92 73.44 -42.39
C ARG A 223 9.45 73.80 -42.55
N GLN A 224 9.09 75.08 -42.50
CA GLN A 224 7.70 75.52 -42.70
C GLN A 224 7.18 75.19 -44.11
N LEU A 225 8.01 75.40 -45.14
CA LEU A 225 7.67 75.07 -46.52
C LEU A 225 7.53 73.55 -46.74
N GLN A 226 8.42 72.76 -46.13
CA GLN A 226 8.36 71.31 -46.13
C GLN A 226 7.09 70.80 -45.44
N GLU A 227 6.72 71.38 -44.30
CA GLU A 227 5.48 71.05 -43.59
C GLU A 227 4.25 71.38 -44.44
N GLN A 228 4.17 72.56 -45.07
CA GLN A 228 3.05 72.91 -45.96
C GLN A 228 2.97 71.97 -47.18
N HIS A 229 4.11 71.66 -47.80
CA HIS A 229 4.18 70.75 -48.94
C HIS A 229 3.74 69.33 -48.57
N TYR A 230 4.11 68.86 -47.38
CA TYR A 230 3.63 67.58 -46.84
C TYR A 230 2.10 67.56 -46.68
N HIS A 231 1.50 68.62 -46.14
CA HIS A 231 0.03 68.69 -46.01
C HIS A 231 -0.67 68.67 -47.38
N GLN A 232 -0.13 69.39 -48.36
CA GLN A 232 -0.67 69.41 -49.71
C GLN A 232 -0.59 68.03 -50.37
N TYR A 233 0.55 67.35 -50.24
CA TYR A 233 0.75 65.99 -50.74
C TYR A 233 -0.23 65.00 -50.10
N MET A 234 -0.38 65.03 -48.77
CA MET A 234 -1.30 64.15 -48.05
C MET A 234 -2.76 64.34 -48.49
N GLN A 235 -3.20 65.58 -48.76
CA GLN A 235 -4.53 65.86 -49.29
C GLN A 235 -4.75 65.25 -50.69
N GLN A 236 -3.72 65.29 -51.54
CA GLN A 236 -3.78 64.71 -52.89
C GLN A 236 -3.87 63.18 -52.84
N VAL A 237 -3.10 62.53 -51.96
CA VAL A 237 -3.15 61.07 -51.76
C VAL A 237 -4.51 60.62 -51.23
N LEU A 238 -5.07 61.34 -50.25
CA LEU A 238 -6.43 61.07 -49.72
C LEU A 238 -7.50 61.21 -50.82
N ASN A 239 -7.37 62.19 -51.71
CA ASN A 239 -8.29 62.37 -52.84
C ASN A 239 -8.16 61.24 -53.87
N GLN A 240 -6.95 60.73 -54.13
CA GLN A 240 -6.74 59.57 -55.03
C GLN A 240 -7.26 58.26 -54.45
N GLN A 241 -7.07 58.00 -53.15
CA GLN A 241 -7.58 56.77 -52.52
C GLN A 241 -9.11 56.70 -52.54
N LYS A 242 -9.81 57.84 -52.43
CA LYS A 242 -11.28 57.90 -52.57
C LYS A 242 -11.78 57.51 -53.97
N THR A 243 -10.93 57.54 -54.99
CA THR A 243 -11.29 57.20 -56.37
C THR A 243 -10.88 55.77 -56.77
N GLY A 244 -10.06 55.07 -55.98
CA GLY A 244 -9.41 53.80 -56.36
C GLY A 244 -9.95 52.50 -55.76
N ASN A 245 -11.00 52.52 -54.95
CA ASN A 245 -11.35 51.41 -54.05
C ASN A 245 -12.17 50.24 -54.68
N ASN A 246 -12.02 49.89 -55.96
CA ASN A 246 -12.87 48.86 -56.58
C ASN A 246 -12.18 47.73 -57.35
N THR A 247 -10.89 47.47 -57.20
CA THR A 247 -10.30 46.26 -57.81
C THR A 247 -9.06 45.84 -57.04
N GLN A 248 -9.11 44.69 -56.35
CA GLN A 248 -8.42 43.47 -56.79
C GLN A 248 -8.33 42.45 -55.63
N GLN A 249 -9.12 41.38 -55.76
CA GLN A 249 -8.95 40.10 -55.08
C GLN A 249 -8.28 39.12 -56.06
N GLN A 250 -7.55 38.14 -55.52
CA GLN A 250 -7.06 36.87 -56.10
C GLN A 250 -5.74 36.87 -56.90
N HIS A 251 -4.84 35.94 -56.54
CA HIS A 251 -4.70 34.61 -57.20
C HIS A 251 -3.66 33.68 -56.49
N PRO A 252 -3.52 32.36 -56.86
CA PRO A 252 -3.19 31.19 -56.02
C PRO A 252 -1.99 30.34 -56.57
N ALA A 253 -1.77 29.10 -56.09
CA ALA A 253 -1.25 27.87 -56.79
C ALA A 253 -0.63 26.86 -55.76
N MET A 254 -1.06 25.58 -55.64
CA MET A 254 -0.71 24.32 -56.38
C MET A 254 0.77 23.88 -56.23
N ALA A 255 1.20 22.60 -56.19
CA ALA A 255 0.66 21.23 -56.08
C ALA A 255 1.86 20.23 -55.96
N ASP A 256 1.59 18.99 -55.54
CA ASP A 256 2.46 17.79 -55.47
C ASP A 256 3.22 17.41 -56.77
N THR A 257 4.23 16.52 -56.68
CA THR A 257 4.30 15.25 -57.45
C THR A 257 5.41 14.30 -56.91
N GLU A 258 5.08 13.01 -56.94
CA GLU A 258 5.77 11.75 -56.63
C GLU A 258 7.09 11.47 -57.38
N GLU A 259 7.90 10.48 -56.93
CA GLU A 259 8.16 9.23 -57.69
C GLU A 259 8.98 8.15 -56.93
N LYS A 260 8.41 6.94 -56.93
CA LYS A 260 8.90 5.53 -57.07
C LYS A 260 10.40 5.30 -57.48
N LYS A 261 11.08 4.15 -57.31
CA LYS A 261 10.74 2.70 -57.39
C LYS A 261 12.01 1.81 -57.14
N ASP A 262 11.80 0.56 -56.67
CA ASP A 262 12.41 -0.75 -57.09
C ASP A 262 13.97 -0.94 -57.13
N THR A 263 14.63 -2.10 -56.91
CA THR A 263 14.32 -3.53 -56.66
C THR A 263 15.60 -4.29 -56.22
N ASN A 264 15.45 -5.29 -55.35
CA ASN A 264 15.92 -6.70 -55.38
C ASN A 264 17.34 -7.13 -55.87
N SER A 265 18.03 -8.01 -55.10
CA SER A 265 18.50 -9.36 -55.53
C SER A 265 19.37 -10.14 -54.49
N GLN A 266 18.85 -11.31 -54.08
CA GLN A 266 19.46 -12.67 -53.94
C GLN A 266 20.84 -12.95 -53.26
N THR A 267 20.80 -13.68 -52.11
CA THR A 267 21.36 -15.03 -51.71
C THR A 267 22.65 -15.62 -52.33
N PRO A 268 23.24 -16.76 -51.83
CA PRO A 268 23.37 -17.37 -50.46
C PRO A 268 24.79 -18.00 -50.20
N THR A 269 24.94 -18.84 -49.14
CA THR A 269 25.87 -19.99 -48.86
C THR A 269 26.46 -19.92 -47.43
N VAL A 270 26.81 -20.94 -46.62
CA VAL A 270 26.77 -22.43 -46.60
C VAL A 270 27.15 -22.93 -45.16
N ASN A 271 26.52 -24.03 -44.71
CA ASN A 271 26.88 -25.15 -43.79
C ASN A 271 27.58 -25.01 -42.40
N GLY A 272 27.13 -25.84 -41.44
CA GLY A 272 27.98 -26.91 -40.83
C GLY A 272 28.03 -27.10 -39.30
N ASP A 273 27.21 -28.06 -38.80
CA ASP A 273 27.43 -29.15 -37.80
C ASP A 273 28.14 -29.00 -36.42
N GLY A 274 27.63 -29.76 -35.42
CA GLY A 274 28.41 -30.27 -34.27
C GLY A 274 27.61 -30.69 -33.01
N GLU A 275 27.63 -31.98 -32.65
CA GLU A 275 26.82 -32.70 -31.63
C GLU A 275 27.41 -32.82 -30.19
N THR A 276 26.60 -33.44 -29.29
CA THR A 276 26.91 -34.43 -28.19
C THR A 276 26.94 -34.06 -26.67
N ALA A 277 25.86 -34.45 -25.96
CA ALA A 277 25.67 -35.56 -24.97
C ALA A 277 26.33 -35.68 -23.56
N GLY A 278 25.47 -36.01 -22.55
CA GLY A 278 25.67 -36.98 -21.42
C GLY A 278 25.98 -36.41 -20.02
N ARG A 279 25.66 -37.00 -18.83
CA ARG A 279 24.91 -38.19 -18.34
C ARG A 279 24.84 -38.16 -16.76
N LYS A 280 24.05 -39.06 -16.17
CA LYS A 280 23.55 -39.28 -14.76
C LYS A 280 24.51 -39.78 -13.63
N GLY A 281 24.01 -39.77 -12.37
CA GLY A 281 24.01 -40.88 -11.34
C GLY A 281 24.52 -40.48 -9.93
N ASP A 282 24.30 -41.16 -8.79
CA ASP A 282 23.28 -42.05 -8.15
C ASP A 282 23.78 -42.40 -6.69
N SER A 283 22.84 -42.68 -5.77
CA SER A 283 22.78 -43.59 -4.57
C SER A 283 23.79 -43.69 -3.37
N SER A 284 23.21 -43.57 -2.14
CA SER A 284 23.20 -44.43 -0.89
C SER A 284 24.50 -44.91 -0.15
N PRO A 285 24.51 -45.52 1.08
CA PRO A 285 23.42 -45.96 2.01
C PRO A 285 23.64 -45.78 3.56
N GLU A 286 22.69 -46.37 4.32
CA GLU A 286 22.36 -46.52 5.76
C GLU A 286 23.36 -47.31 6.65
N GLU A 287 23.29 -47.18 8.01
CA GLU A 287 23.48 -48.29 8.99
C GLU A 287 22.78 -48.05 10.37
N GLU A 288 21.90 -49.01 10.74
CA GLU A 288 21.65 -49.79 11.98
C GLU A 288 21.72 -49.25 13.46
N SER A 289 20.52 -49.28 14.09
CA SER A 289 20.07 -49.85 15.40
C SER A 289 20.90 -49.82 16.71
N ALA A 290 20.24 -49.39 17.80
CA ALA A 290 20.35 -49.99 19.14
C ALA A 290 19.08 -49.65 19.99
N GLU A 291 18.47 -50.67 20.60
CA GLU A 291 17.33 -50.60 21.52
C GLU A 291 17.81 -50.22 22.93
N GLU A 292 17.17 -49.26 23.61
CA GLU A 292 17.43 -48.96 25.02
C GLU A 292 16.17 -48.83 25.89
N ASP A 293 16.37 -49.32 27.10
CA ASP A 293 15.50 -49.55 28.25
C ASP A 293 14.80 -48.27 28.77
N ALA A 294 13.76 -48.42 29.57
CA ALA A 294 12.97 -47.30 30.10
C ALA A 294 13.76 -46.48 31.13
N HIS A 295 14.55 -45.50 30.66
CA HIS A 295 15.37 -44.63 31.49
C HIS A 295 14.55 -43.59 32.27
N GLU A 296 14.71 -43.56 33.60
CA GLU A 296 14.41 -42.40 34.43
C GLU A 296 15.19 -41.18 33.89
N LEU A 297 14.48 -40.11 33.54
CA LEU A 297 15.11 -38.93 32.95
C LEU A 297 16.06 -38.25 33.95
N PRO A 298 17.26 -37.81 33.51
CA PRO A 298 18.19 -37.10 34.37
C PRO A 298 17.59 -35.83 34.98
N ALA A 299 18.07 -35.46 36.17
CA ALA A 299 17.67 -34.23 36.84
C ALA A 299 18.08 -33.00 36.00
N ILE A 300 17.16 -32.05 35.83
CA ILE A 300 17.38 -30.83 35.05
C ILE A 300 18.10 -29.79 35.93
N PRO A 301 19.31 -29.31 35.56
CA PRO A 301 19.99 -28.23 36.26
C PRO A 301 19.16 -26.94 36.28
N THR A 302 19.49 -26.02 37.19
CA THR A 302 18.86 -24.69 37.18
C THR A 302 19.51 -23.82 36.09
N ALA A 303 18.71 -23.18 35.24
CA ALA A 303 19.19 -22.22 34.27
C ALA A 303 19.53 -20.87 34.92
N SER A 304 20.51 -20.18 34.35
CA SER A 304 20.88 -18.82 34.73
C SER A 304 20.31 -17.82 33.73
N MET A 305 19.82 -16.67 34.20
CA MET A 305 19.26 -15.58 33.39
C MET A 305 19.76 -14.23 33.92
N TRP A 306 20.10 -13.32 33.01
CA TRP A 306 20.53 -11.95 33.33
C TRP A 306 20.20 -11.00 32.17
N THR A 307 20.38 -9.70 32.39
CA THR A 307 20.17 -8.67 31.35
C THR A 307 21.43 -7.83 31.12
N ARG A 308 21.51 -7.20 29.95
CA ARG A 308 22.59 -6.25 29.58
C ARG A 308 21.99 -4.99 28.96
N LYS A 309 22.66 -3.85 29.16
CA LYS A 309 22.17 -2.53 28.74
C LYS A 309 22.60 -2.11 27.33
N ASP A 310 23.50 -2.86 26.70
CA ASP A 310 24.07 -2.56 25.39
C ASP A 310 23.22 -3.10 24.24
N ILE A 311 21.91 -2.82 24.30
CA ILE A 311 20.92 -3.31 23.35
C ILE A 311 21.14 -2.79 21.92
N LYS A 312 21.63 -1.56 21.78
CA LYS A 312 21.90 -0.96 20.46
C LYS A 312 23.08 -1.67 19.80
N GLU A 313 24.16 -1.83 20.54
CA GLU A 313 25.38 -2.51 20.11
C GLU A 313 25.10 -3.98 19.77
N PHE A 314 24.30 -4.66 20.58
CA PHE A 314 23.87 -6.04 20.32
C PHE A 314 23.10 -6.15 18.99
N LYS A 315 22.05 -5.35 18.79
CA LYS A 315 21.25 -5.39 17.55
C LYS A 315 22.09 -5.04 16.32
N GLU A 316 22.99 -4.05 16.43
CA GLU A 316 23.92 -3.73 15.34
C GLU A 316 24.90 -4.87 15.05
N CYS A 317 25.40 -5.56 16.08
CA CYS A 317 26.28 -6.71 15.93
C CYS A 317 25.57 -7.82 15.15
N ILE A 318 24.35 -8.19 15.54
CA ILE A 318 23.55 -9.23 14.85
C ILE A 318 23.26 -8.82 13.40
N ARG A 319 22.93 -7.55 13.13
CA ARG A 319 22.73 -7.04 11.76
C ARG A 319 24.00 -7.11 10.91
N LYS A 320 25.17 -6.85 11.49
CA LYS A 320 26.47 -6.89 10.79
C LYS A 320 26.95 -8.31 10.54
N GLU A 321 26.71 -9.21 11.48
CA GLU A 321 27.08 -10.62 11.38
C GLU A 321 26.41 -11.27 10.16
N GLY A 322 25.16 -10.86 9.87
CA GLY A 322 24.39 -11.35 8.73
C GLY A 322 23.97 -12.82 8.92
N GLY A 323 22.77 -13.17 8.47
CA GLY A 323 22.22 -14.54 8.59
C GLY A 323 20.93 -14.60 9.41
N ASP A 324 20.62 -15.81 9.91
CA ASP A 324 19.31 -16.18 10.49
C ASP A 324 19.08 -15.66 11.93
N GLY A 325 19.95 -14.80 12.45
CA GLY A 325 19.82 -14.22 13.81
C GLY A 325 18.74 -13.16 13.96
N ILE A 326 18.03 -12.81 12.88
CA ILE A 326 16.92 -11.86 12.87
C ILE A 326 15.66 -12.56 12.35
N ILE A 327 14.62 -12.60 13.18
CA ILE A 327 13.35 -13.26 12.85
C ILE A 327 12.19 -12.28 13.07
N LYS A 328 11.27 -12.19 12.11
CA LYS A 328 9.97 -11.52 12.31
C LYS A 328 9.03 -12.53 12.96
N VAL A 329 8.60 -12.23 14.18
CA VAL A 329 7.58 -13.02 14.91
C VAL A 329 6.25 -12.30 14.73
N GLY A 330 5.37 -12.82 13.89
CA GLY A 330 4.04 -12.28 13.61
C GLY A 330 3.13 -12.25 14.83
N HIS A 331 2.02 -11.50 14.76
CA HIS A 331 1.06 -11.44 15.86
C HIS A 331 0.33 -12.77 16.01
N GLY A 332 0.17 -13.29 17.23
CA GLY A 332 -0.35 -14.64 17.42
C GLY A 332 0.69 -15.74 17.22
N GLU A 333 1.83 -15.46 16.57
CA GLU A 333 2.80 -16.51 16.27
C GLU A 333 3.63 -16.90 17.49
N THR A 334 4.07 -18.16 17.48
CA THR A 334 5.16 -18.63 18.34
C THR A 334 6.27 -19.18 17.48
N VAL A 335 7.48 -18.62 17.63
CA VAL A 335 8.68 -19.12 16.98
C VAL A 335 9.43 -20.04 17.96
N THR A 336 9.77 -21.24 17.51
CA THR A 336 10.58 -22.20 18.27
C THR A 336 11.91 -22.42 17.56
N VAL A 337 13.00 -21.98 18.17
CA VAL A 337 14.36 -22.28 17.71
C VAL A 337 14.83 -23.56 18.39
N ARG A 338 15.03 -24.61 17.59
CA ARG A 338 15.51 -25.92 18.04
C ARG A 338 17.03 -25.98 17.93
N VAL A 339 17.70 -26.16 19.06
CA VAL A 339 19.17 -26.18 19.18
C VAL A 339 19.63 -27.52 19.75
N PRO A 340 20.12 -28.44 18.91
CA PRO A 340 20.70 -29.71 19.37
C PRO A 340 21.89 -29.51 20.31
N THR A 341 22.06 -30.40 21.29
CA THR A 341 23.29 -30.45 22.11
C THR A 341 24.47 -30.87 21.26
N HIS A 342 25.57 -30.12 21.32
CA HIS A 342 26.80 -30.48 20.62
C HIS A 342 27.60 -31.52 21.42
N VAL A 343 28.23 -32.48 20.75
CA VAL A 343 29.00 -33.57 21.39
C VAL A 343 30.16 -33.06 22.26
N ASP A 344 30.79 -31.97 21.84
CA ASP A 344 31.85 -31.31 22.61
C ASP A 344 31.33 -30.22 23.56
N GLY A 345 30.02 -29.96 23.59
CA GLY A 345 29.43 -28.89 24.38
C GLY A 345 29.03 -29.36 25.77
N THR A 346 29.08 -28.46 26.74
CA THR A 346 28.64 -28.70 28.12
C THR A 346 27.54 -27.74 28.57
N CYS A 347 27.38 -26.61 27.89
CA CYS A 347 26.44 -25.56 28.25
C CYS A 347 25.90 -24.84 27.02
N LEU A 348 24.61 -24.52 27.00
CA LEU A 348 24.01 -23.62 26.02
C LEU A 348 24.02 -22.20 26.58
N PHE A 349 24.28 -21.22 25.72
CA PHE A 349 24.07 -19.81 25.97
C PHE A 349 23.13 -19.23 24.92
N TRP A 350 22.29 -18.29 25.35
CA TRP A 350 21.40 -17.55 24.47
C TRP A 350 21.39 -16.07 24.84
N GLU A 351 21.20 -15.22 23.83
CA GLU A 351 21.00 -13.78 23.97
C GLU A 351 19.90 -13.35 23.00
N PHE A 352 19.02 -12.46 23.43
CA PHE A 352 17.97 -11.94 22.56
C PHE A 352 17.47 -10.54 22.94
N ALA A 353 16.93 -9.84 21.95
CA ALA A 353 16.31 -8.53 22.07
C ALA A 353 15.24 -8.32 21.00
N THR A 354 14.33 -7.37 21.19
CA THR A 354 13.31 -6.96 20.21
C THR A 354 13.35 -5.47 19.95
N ASP A 355 12.71 -4.99 18.87
CA ASP A 355 12.74 -3.56 18.54
C ASP A 355 11.91 -2.66 19.47
N SER A 356 10.61 -2.93 19.60
CA SER A 356 9.69 -1.91 20.15
C SER A 356 8.81 -2.39 21.30
N TYR A 357 8.77 -3.68 21.58
CA TYR A 357 7.81 -4.27 22.50
C TYR A 357 8.36 -5.55 23.13
N ASP A 358 7.79 -5.93 24.27
CA ASP A 358 8.12 -7.16 24.96
C ASP A 358 7.77 -8.43 24.14
N LEU A 359 8.37 -9.55 24.51
CA LEU A 359 8.14 -10.86 23.89
C LEU A 359 8.13 -11.95 24.96
N GLY A 360 7.28 -12.97 24.80
CA GLY A 360 7.28 -14.15 25.65
C GLY A 360 8.53 -14.98 25.38
N PHE A 361 9.24 -15.41 26.42
CA PHE A 361 10.40 -16.28 26.28
C PHE A 361 10.39 -17.42 27.30
N GLY A 362 10.63 -18.63 26.81
CA GLY A 362 10.85 -19.82 27.62
C GLY A 362 11.77 -20.81 26.94
N VAL A 363 12.25 -21.80 27.69
CA VAL A 363 13.19 -22.82 27.23
C VAL A 363 12.70 -24.19 27.69
N TYR A 364 12.64 -25.12 26.75
CA TYR A 364 12.36 -26.53 27.02
C TYR A 364 13.54 -27.38 26.56
N PHE A 365 13.65 -28.57 27.13
CA PHE A 365 14.60 -29.59 26.70
C PHE A 365 13.83 -30.81 26.20
N ASP A 366 14.10 -31.19 24.96
CA ASP A 366 13.55 -32.33 24.26
C ASP A 366 14.57 -33.48 24.33
N TRP A 367 14.19 -34.56 25.02
CA TRP A 367 15.00 -35.76 25.23
C TRP A 367 14.99 -36.66 23.98
N THR A 368 15.24 -36.07 22.81
CA THR A 368 15.39 -36.80 21.56
C THR A 368 16.80 -37.41 21.49
N PRO A 369 16.96 -38.74 21.37
CA PRO A 369 18.27 -39.40 21.39
C PRO A 369 19.17 -38.96 20.23
N ASN A 370 18.60 -38.72 19.04
CA ASN A 370 19.33 -38.28 17.86
C ASN A 370 18.86 -36.89 17.41
N PRO A 371 19.28 -35.81 18.09
CA PRO A 371 18.75 -34.49 17.83
C PRO A 371 19.27 -33.86 16.52
N GLY A 372 20.22 -34.51 15.83
CA GLY A 372 20.96 -33.92 14.71
C GLY A 372 21.97 -32.87 15.18
N SER A 373 22.58 -32.15 14.23
CA SER A 373 23.57 -31.09 14.54
C SER A 373 23.15 -29.71 14.06
N GLN A 374 22.06 -29.61 13.29
CA GLN A 374 21.64 -28.37 12.67
C GLN A 374 20.61 -27.64 13.56
N VAL A 375 20.81 -26.34 13.73
CA VAL A 375 19.80 -25.45 14.34
C VAL A 375 18.68 -25.24 13.35
N SER A 376 17.43 -25.40 13.78
CA SER A 376 16.26 -25.19 12.94
C SER A 376 15.25 -24.26 13.60
N VAL A 377 14.54 -23.49 12.78
CA VAL A 377 13.54 -22.53 13.23
C VAL A 377 12.18 -23.02 12.75
N HIS A 378 11.23 -23.16 13.68
CA HIS A 378 9.86 -23.52 13.38
C HIS A 378 8.96 -22.36 13.78
N ILE A 379 8.21 -21.84 12.81
CA ILE A 379 7.20 -20.82 13.04
C ILE A 379 5.88 -21.56 13.17
N SER A 380 5.26 -21.47 14.35
CA SER A 380 3.90 -21.95 14.57
C SER A 380 3.00 -20.75 14.58
N GLU A 381 2.25 -20.60 13.49
CA GLU A 381 1.28 -19.54 13.35
C GLU A 381 0.00 -19.93 14.09
N SER A 382 -0.33 -19.19 15.16
CA SER A 382 -1.71 -19.20 15.65
C SER A 382 -2.50 -18.26 14.75
N GLU A 383 -2.92 -18.81 13.59
CA GLU A 383 -3.76 -18.23 12.52
C GLU A 383 -3.10 -17.18 11.60
N ASP A 384 -2.93 -17.60 10.34
CA ASP A 384 -2.51 -16.85 9.15
C ASP A 384 -3.22 -15.48 8.98
N GLU A 385 -2.42 -14.41 8.94
CA GLU A 385 -2.69 -13.16 8.23
C GLU A 385 -1.39 -12.68 7.55
N GLU A 386 -1.23 -12.87 6.25
CA GLU A 386 -0.59 -11.85 5.40
C GLU A 386 -1.52 -11.53 4.20
N GLU A 387 -2.09 -10.34 4.24
CA GLU A 387 -2.63 -9.60 3.10
C GLU A 387 -1.48 -8.71 2.62
N ASP A 388 -0.92 -9.02 1.45
CA ASP A 388 -0.12 -8.07 0.66
C ASP A 388 -0.63 -8.05 -0.78
N GLU A 389 -0.59 -6.84 -1.33
CA GLU A 389 -1.36 -6.32 -2.46
C GLU A 389 -0.86 -6.82 -3.84
N GLU A 390 -1.81 -6.89 -4.79
CA GLU A 390 -1.67 -6.85 -6.27
C GLU A 390 -0.89 -7.95 -7.01
N GLU A 391 -1.61 -8.79 -7.76
CA GLU A 391 -1.68 -8.76 -9.24
C GLU A 391 -2.47 -9.97 -9.79
N GLU A 392 -3.41 -9.72 -10.70
CA GLU A 392 -3.99 -10.75 -11.56
C GLU A 392 -2.88 -11.48 -12.32
N ARG A 393 -2.76 -12.81 -12.17
CA ARG A 393 -2.30 -13.67 -13.27
C ARG A 393 -2.85 -15.09 -13.18
N SER A 394 -3.53 -15.41 -14.28
CA SER A 394 -4.11 -16.66 -14.75
C SER A 394 -3.33 -17.95 -14.43
N GLY A 395 -4.07 -18.97 -13.94
CA GLY A 395 -4.09 -20.37 -14.40
C GLY A 395 -2.78 -21.16 -14.54
N GLY A 396 -2.67 -22.27 -13.80
CA GLY A 396 -1.69 -23.31 -14.08
C GLY A 396 -1.74 -24.50 -13.13
N SER A 397 -2.36 -25.58 -13.61
CA SER A 397 -2.40 -26.97 -13.12
C SER A 397 -1.18 -27.51 -12.36
N GLY A 398 -1.47 -28.16 -11.22
CA GLY A 398 -1.12 -29.56 -10.90
C GLY A 398 0.35 -29.96 -10.81
N ASP A 399 0.78 -30.34 -9.60
CA ASP A 399 1.62 -31.52 -9.42
C ASP A 399 1.25 -32.23 -8.11
N VAL A 400 1.02 -33.54 -8.25
CA VAL A 400 0.63 -34.52 -7.25
C VAL A 400 1.80 -35.48 -7.17
N GLU A 401 2.65 -35.35 -6.15
CA GLU A 401 3.39 -36.48 -5.55
C GLU A 401 4.35 -35.98 -4.45
N SER A 402 4.04 -36.29 -3.19
CA SER A 402 5.10 -36.59 -2.22
C SER A 402 4.64 -37.66 -1.24
N GLY A 403 4.97 -38.90 -1.62
CA GLY A 403 5.58 -39.92 -0.76
C GLY A 403 4.96 -40.18 0.61
N ALA A 404 4.11 -41.21 0.67
CA ALA A 404 3.77 -41.92 1.90
C ALA A 404 5.03 -42.37 2.66
N GLN A 405 5.18 -41.88 3.91
CA GLN A 405 6.08 -42.48 4.89
C GLN A 405 5.39 -43.68 5.56
N PRO A 406 6.10 -44.79 5.82
CA PRO A 406 5.51 -46.00 6.41
C PRO A 406 5.17 -45.75 7.88
N LYS A 407 4.01 -46.25 8.29
CA LYS A 407 3.56 -46.30 9.69
C LYS A 407 4.49 -47.20 10.51
N GLY A 408 5.49 -46.62 11.14
CA GLY A 408 6.32 -47.23 12.19
C GLY A 408 6.07 -46.52 13.52
N ASP A 409 5.51 -47.25 14.47
CA ASP A 409 5.38 -47.01 15.92
C ASP A 409 5.79 -45.62 16.48
N ALA A 410 4.90 -44.63 16.40
CA ALA A 410 5.08 -43.28 16.96
C ALA A 410 4.31 -43.09 18.28
N THR A 411 4.37 -44.08 19.19
CA THR A 411 3.49 -44.15 20.37
C THR A 411 4.07 -43.51 21.64
N ARG A 412 4.90 -42.46 21.52
CA ARG A 412 5.04 -41.36 22.50
C ARG A 412 6.04 -40.32 21.95
N PRO A 413 5.70 -39.01 21.88
CA PRO A 413 6.73 -38.01 21.66
C PRO A 413 7.78 -38.11 22.80
N PRO A 414 9.07 -37.89 22.49
CA PRO A 414 10.12 -37.89 23.50
C PRO A 414 9.72 -36.94 24.65
N PRO A 415 10.03 -37.29 25.90
CA PRO A 415 9.59 -36.50 27.03
C PRO A 415 10.17 -35.08 26.92
N LEU A 416 9.32 -34.08 27.19
CA LEU A 416 9.71 -32.68 27.21
C LEU A 416 9.88 -32.22 28.66
N SER A 417 10.94 -31.45 28.89
CA SER A 417 11.34 -30.95 30.20
C SER A 417 11.36 -29.42 30.19
N VAL A 418 10.76 -28.79 31.21
CA VAL A 418 10.73 -27.32 31.32
C VAL A 418 12.03 -26.85 31.96
N VAL A 419 12.82 -26.07 31.23
CA VAL A 419 14.05 -25.45 31.74
C VAL A 419 13.74 -24.05 32.24
N ILE A 420 13.04 -23.24 31.44
CA ILE A 420 12.54 -21.91 31.79
C ILE A 420 11.08 -21.81 31.35
N PRO A 421 10.13 -21.51 32.26
CA PRO A 421 8.74 -21.28 31.89
C PRO A 421 8.61 -20.06 30.98
N VAL A 422 7.64 -20.07 30.07
CA VAL A 422 7.38 -18.94 29.20
C VAL A 422 6.80 -17.78 30.00
N TYR A 423 7.51 -16.65 30.00
CA TYR A 423 7.05 -15.40 30.59
C TYR A 423 7.42 -14.22 29.69
N ARG A 424 6.63 -13.15 29.76
CA ARG A 424 6.89 -11.90 29.04
C ARG A 424 8.16 -11.24 29.55
N ARG A 425 9.01 -10.80 28.63
CA ARG A 425 10.29 -10.13 28.90
C ARG A 425 10.33 -8.79 28.18
N ASP A 426 10.72 -7.74 28.89
CA ASP A 426 10.94 -6.40 28.32
C ASP A 426 12.24 -6.34 27.52
N CYS A 427 12.43 -7.27 26.59
CA CYS A 427 13.63 -7.43 25.77
C CYS A 427 13.76 -6.37 24.66
N HIS A 428 12.85 -5.40 24.64
CA HIS A 428 12.96 -4.16 23.87
C HIS A 428 13.72 -3.06 24.62
N GLU A 429 13.88 -3.21 25.94
CA GLU A 429 14.59 -2.26 26.79
C GLU A 429 16.05 -2.70 27.04
N GLU A 430 16.26 -3.98 27.35
CA GLU A 430 17.57 -4.58 27.64
C GLU A 430 17.76 -5.89 26.87
N VAL A 431 19.01 -6.29 26.62
CA VAL A 431 19.31 -7.62 26.05
C VAL A 431 19.11 -8.65 27.14
N TYR A 432 18.26 -9.65 26.90
CA TYR A 432 18.10 -10.78 27.79
C TYR A 432 19.09 -11.88 27.40
N ALA A 433 19.75 -12.44 28.39
CA ALA A 433 20.74 -13.49 28.20
C ALA A 433 20.57 -14.59 29.24
N GLY A 434 21.04 -15.79 28.92
CA GLY A 434 21.01 -16.89 29.86
C GLY A 434 21.89 -18.05 29.44
N SER A 435 21.99 -19.02 30.35
CA SER A 435 22.72 -20.25 30.11
C SER A 435 22.12 -21.44 30.85
N HIS A 436 22.37 -22.63 30.32
CA HIS A 436 21.95 -23.89 30.94
C HIS A 436 22.96 -25.00 30.65
N LEU A 437 23.42 -25.65 31.73
CA LEU A 437 24.25 -26.84 31.64
C LEU A 437 23.46 -27.97 30.98
N TYR A 438 24.10 -28.71 30.09
CA TYR A 438 23.45 -29.81 29.37
C TYR A 438 22.97 -30.87 30.39
N PRO A 439 21.65 -31.13 30.48
CA PRO A 439 21.13 -32.18 31.35
C PRO A 439 21.42 -33.58 30.78
N GLY A 440 21.70 -33.66 29.48
CA GLY A 440 22.05 -34.86 28.73
C GLY A 440 22.03 -34.57 27.24
N GLN A 441 22.00 -35.62 26.41
CA GLN A 441 21.86 -35.51 24.96
C GLN A 441 20.40 -35.23 24.59
N GLY A 442 20.18 -34.25 23.70
CA GLY A 442 18.84 -33.84 23.29
C GLY A 442 18.85 -32.53 22.49
N ALA A 443 17.73 -31.83 22.50
CA ALA A 443 17.62 -30.53 21.85
C ALA A 443 16.94 -29.50 22.75
N TYR A 444 17.48 -28.28 22.80
CA TYR A 444 16.80 -27.16 23.40
C TYR A 444 15.75 -26.60 22.46
N LEU A 445 14.59 -26.22 23.00
CA LEU A 445 13.53 -25.52 22.30
C LEU A 445 13.39 -24.13 22.92
N LEU A 446 14.00 -23.13 22.29
CA LEU A 446 13.86 -21.73 22.67
C LEU A 446 12.55 -21.22 22.07
N LYS A 447 11.56 -20.98 22.93
CA LYS A 447 10.26 -20.48 22.52
C LYS A 447 10.19 -18.97 22.66
N PHE A 448 9.98 -18.32 21.53
CA PHE A 448 9.68 -16.90 21.39
C PHE A 448 8.19 -16.76 21.09
N ASP A 449 7.43 -16.44 22.12
CA ASP A 449 5.97 -16.48 22.13
C ASP A 449 5.39 -15.07 21.97
N ASN A 450 4.69 -14.85 20.85
CA ASN A 450 3.92 -13.64 20.56
C ASN A 450 2.42 -13.94 20.44
N SER A 451 1.96 -15.07 20.96
CA SER A 451 0.55 -15.53 20.90
C SER A 451 -0.43 -14.53 21.53
N TYR A 452 0.03 -13.81 22.55
CA TYR A 452 -0.74 -12.79 23.26
C TYR A 452 -0.88 -11.47 22.49
N SER A 453 -0.05 -11.25 21.47
CA SER A 453 -0.08 -10.03 20.68
C SER A 453 -1.10 -10.17 19.58
N LEU A 454 -2.11 -9.31 19.60
CA LEU A 454 -3.19 -9.35 18.62
C LEU A 454 -2.81 -8.71 17.29
N TRP A 455 -1.96 -7.69 17.33
CA TRP A 455 -1.78 -6.78 16.19
C TRP A 455 -0.32 -6.43 15.92
N ARG A 456 0.58 -6.79 16.82
CA ARG A 456 1.98 -6.34 16.77
C ARG A 456 2.88 -7.53 16.50
N SER A 457 3.45 -7.57 15.32
CA SER A 457 4.63 -8.39 15.05
C SER A 457 5.84 -7.83 15.78
N LYS A 458 6.84 -8.68 16.06
CA LYS A 458 8.08 -8.32 16.73
C LYS A 458 9.27 -8.70 15.84
N THR A 459 10.22 -7.78 15.69
CA THR A 459 11.52 -8.12 15.13
C THR A 459 12.40 -8.62 16.26
N LEU A 460 12.69 -9.92 16.26
CA LEU A 460 13.56 -10.60 17.21
C LEU A 460 14.99 -10.62 16.67
N TYR A 461 15.93 -10.22 17.52
CA TYR A 461 17.37 -10.39 17.32
C TYR A 461 17.82 -11.42 18.34
N TYR A 462 18.42 -12.53 17.91
CA TYR A 462 18.88 -13.55 18.82
C TYR A 462 20.23 -14.14 18.41
N ARG A 463 20.90 -14.73 19.38
CA ARG A 463 22.15 -15.48 19.20
C ARG A 463 22.17 -16.66 20.16
N VAL A 464 22.63 -17.80 19.67
CA VAL A 464 22.84 -19.02 20.47
C VAL A 464 24.24 -19.57 20.20
N TYR A 465 24.88 -20.08 21.23
CA TYR A 465 26.20 -20.72 21.13
C TYR A 465 26.39 -21.68 22.30
N TYR A 466 27.33 -22.61 22.17
CA TYR A 466 27.69 -23.54 23.24
C TYR A 466 29.12 -23.31 23.71
N THR A 467 29.43 -23.74 24.93
CA THR A 467 30.79 -23.75 25.47
C THR A 467 31.24 -25.18 25.78
N ARG A 468 32.56 -25.36 25.88
CA ARG A 468 33.19 -26.59 26.36
C ARG A 468 33.38 -26.54 27.87
#